data_AF-A0A1Z5LBR3-F1
#
_entry.id   AF-A0A1Z5LBR3-F1
#
_cell.length_a   1.000
_cell.length_b   1.000
_cell.length_c   1.000
_cell.angle_alpha   90.00
_cell.angle_beta   90.00
_cell.angle_gamma   90.00
#
_symmetry.space_group_name_H-M   'P 1'
#
loop_
_entity.id
_entity.type
_entity.pdbx_description
1 polymer ?
#
loop_
_entity_poly.entity_id
_entity_poly.type
_entity_poly.pdbx_seq_one_letter_code
_entity_poly.pdbx_strand_id
1 'polypeptide(L)'
;MEIDYSSCKRYGASYRALPKNYVQPKCSGRTALCKEVLNDTWVSFPSWSEDSTFVSSRKTQYEEYIYRCEDERFELDVVVETNLATIRVLEAVQKKMQRMSAEERQRFRLDDTLGGSSAVIQQRAIRRIYGDKSADIIEGLKKNPVVAVPLVLRRLKAKEEEWREAQKSFNKIWREQNEKYYLKSLDHQGITFKPNDVKYLRSKSLLNEIEAIYEERREQIEEGVADVPSGPHMTFVYQDRSILDDAANLIIHHVKRQTGINKEDKQKIKQLIRQFIPDLFCLPRGELSDDDMDKDDDIETEDGESSAVHS
;
A
#
# COMPACT_ATOMS: atom_id res chain seq x y z
N MET A 1 26.29 -24.98 16.75
CA MET A 1 26.15 -26.18 15.90
C MET A 1 25.06 -25.83 14.90
N GLU A 2 25.41 -25.70 13.62
CA GLU A 2 24.45 -25.40 12.56
C GLU A 2 23.53 -26.61 12.36
N ILE A 3 22.22 -26.38 12.37
CA ILE A 3 21.24 -27.44 12.13
C ILE A 3 21.06 -27.56 10.62
N ASP A 4 21.28 -28.75 10.08
CA ASP A 4 20.89 -29.05 8.70
C ASP A 4 19.37 -29.31 8.64
N TYR A 5 18.63 -28.28 8.20
CA TYR A 5 17.17 -28.36 8.05
C TYR A 5 16.72 -29.19 6.85
N SER A 6 17.63 -29.55 5.93
CA SER A 6 17.27 -30.32 4.73
C SER A 6 16.88 -31.76 5.08
N SER A 7 17.53 -32.34 6.10
CA SER A 7 17.32 -33.69 6.63
C SER A 7 16.21 -33.79 7.69
N CYS A 8 15.65 -32.64 8.10
CA CYS A 8 14.58 -32.59 9.11
C CYS A 8 13.21 -33.03 8.57
N LYS A 9 12.38 -33.60 9.44
CA LYS A 9 10.99 -33.99 9.11
C LYS A 9 10.23 -32.76 8.62
N ARG A 10 9.56 -32.89 7.47
CA ARG A 10 8.83 -31.79 6.82
C ARG A 10 7.33 -31.91 7.07
N TYR A 11 6.67 -30.78 7.29
CA TYR A 11 5.21 -30.68 7.29
C TYR A 11 4.81 -29.54 6.34
N GLY A 12 4.28 -29.90 5.18
CA GLY A 12 4.07 -28.97 4.08
C GLY A 12 5.36 -28.29 3.59
N ALA A 13 5.21 -27.21 2.83
CA ALA A 13 6.33 -26.45 2.30
C ALA A 13 7.12 -25.73 3.42
N SER A 14 6.39 -25.21 4.42
CA SER A 14 6.88 -24.15 5.30
C SER A 14 7.31 -24.58 6.71
N TYR A 15 7.18 -25.85 7.10
CA TYR A 15 7.56 -26.28 8.46
C TYR A 15 8.57 -27.43 8.45
N ARG A 16 9.56 -27.32 9.34
CA ARG A 16 10.58 -28.34 9.59
C ARG A 16 10.65 -28.65 11.09
N ALA A 17 10.71 -29.92 11.45
CA ALA A 17 10.83 -30.33 12.85
C ALA A 17 12.30 -30.24 13.29
N LEU A 18 12.56 -29.61 14.43
CA LEU A 18 13.88 -29.59 15.05
C LEU A 18 14.31 -31.02 15.39
N PRO A 19 15.61 -31.35 15.23
CA PRO A 19 16.15 -32.62 15.67
C PRO A 19 15.91 -32.86 17.17
N LYS A 20 15.66 -34.12 17.57
CA LYS A 20 15.41 -34.47 18.99
C LYS A 20 16.57 -34.13 19.92
N ASN A 21 17.79 -34.05 19.39
CA ASN A 21 19.00 -33.69 20.12
C ASN A 21 19.25 -32.16 20.16
N TYR A 22 18.38 -31.35 19.58
CA TYR A 22 18.49 -29.90 19.66
C TYR A 22 18.23 -29.42 21.10
N VAL A 23 19.21 -28.76 21.69
CA VAL A 23 19.09 -28.18 23.03
C VAL A 23 18.36 -26.86 22.93
N GLN A 24 17.17 -26.79 23.52
CA GLN A 24 16.41 -25.55 23.54
C GLN A 24 17.08 -24.48 24.44
N PRO A 25 17.02 -23.20 24.04
CA PRO A 25 17.45 -22.11 24.89
C PRO A 25 16.72 -22.11 26.23
N LYS A 26 17.45 -21.88 27.32
CA LYS A 26 16.85 -21.73 28.65
C LYS A 26 16.12 -20.38 28.73
N CYS A 27 14.81 -20.41 28.95
CA CYS A 27 13.99 -19.22 29.19
C CYS A 27 13.43 -19.26 30.61
N SER A 28 13.91 -18.36 31.48
CA SER A 28 13.46 -18.26 32.88
C SER A 28 12.01 -17.75 33.03
N GLY A 29 11.44 -17.15 31.99
CA GLY A 29 10.07 -16.62 31.99
C GLY A 29 8.97 -17.63 31.62
N ARG A 30 9.31 -18.91 31.32
CA ARG A 30 8.33 -19.92 30.89
C ARG A 30 7.48 -20.42 32.06
N THR A 31 6.18 -20.15 32.01
CA THR A 31 5.18 -20.71 32.94
C THR A 31 4.75 -22.12 32.53
N ALA A 32 3.94 -22.79 33.35
CA ALA A 32 3.37 -24.11 33.02
C ALA A 32 2.55 -24.07 31.72
N LEU A 33 1.66 -23.07 31.57
CA LEU A 33 0.87 -22.87 30.36
C LEU A 33 1.77 -22.69 29.13
N CYS A 34 2.85 -21.92 29.24
CA CYS A 34 3.80 -21.72 28.13
C CYS A 34 4.47 -23.01 27.66
N LYS A 35 4.59 -24.04 28.50
CA LYS A 35 5.15 -25.35 28.10
C LYS A 35 4.12 -26.21 27.37
N GLU A 36 2.83 -25.97 27.58
CA GLU A 36 1.75 -26.71 26.94
C GLU A 36 1.41 -26.14 25.57
N VAL A 37 1.48 -24.82 25.40
CA VAL A 37 0.95 -24.14 24.19
C VAL A 37 2.02 -23.64 23.22
N LEU A 38 3.25 -23.39 23.66
CA LEU A 38 4.27 -22.84 22.78
C LEU A 38 4.94 -23.92 21.94
N ASN A 39 5.12 -23.63 20.66
CA ASN A 39 5.81 -24.52 19.75
C ASN A 39 7.32 -24.53 20.02
N ASP A 40 7.80 -25.73 20.27
CA ASP A 40 9.17 -26.04 20.70
C ASP A 40 9.87 -27.04 19.77
N THR A 41 9.12 -27.53 18.79
CA THR A 41 9.51 -28.69 17.96
C THR A 41 9.52 -28.38 16.48
N TRP A 42 8.78 -27.36 16.03
CA TRP A 42 8.75 -26.96 14.63
C TRP A 42 9.31 -25.57 14.44
N VAL A 43 10.05 -25.36 13.38
CA VAL A 43 10.46 -24.03 12.93
C VAL A 43 9.78 -23.73 11.61
N SER A 44 9.38 -22.46 11.45
CA SER A 44 8.93 -21.96 10.16
C SER A 44 10.14 -21.80 9.26
N PHE A 45 10.16 -22.54 8.17
CA PHE A 45 11.10 -22.34 7.09
C PHE A 45 10.41 -21.43 6.05
N PRO A 46 10.92 -20.21 5.81
CA PRO A 46 10.35 -19.37 4.79
C PRO A 46 10.45 -20.12 3.45
N SER A 47 9.31 -20.36 2.81
CA SER A 47 9.26 -20.86 1.42
C SER A 47 9.51 -19.75 0.40
N TRP A 48 9.78 -18.53 0.88
CA TRP A 48 10.18 -17.38 0.09
C TRP A 48 11.70 -17.39 -0.04
N SER A 49 12.22 -18.04 -1.07
CA SER A 49 13.47 -17.55 -1.65
C SER A 49 13.17 -16.20 -2.28
N GLU A 50 13.99 -15.18 -2.03
CA GLU A 50 13.95 -13.92 -2.81
C GLU A 50 14.07 -14.20 -4.32
N ASP A 51 14.62 -15.36 -4.69
CA ASP A 51 14.73 -15.88 -6.06
C ASP A 51 13.51 -16.69 -6.56
N SER A 52 12.40 -16.73 -5.81
CA SER A 52 11.19 -17.42 -6.29
C SER A 52 10.55 -16.60 -7.40
N THR A 53 10.61 -17.09 -8.63
CA THR A 53 9.93 -16.52 -9.80
C THR A 53 8.40 -16.56 -9.71
N PHE A 54 7.85 -17.18 -8.66
CA PHE A 54 6.42 -17.18 -8.33
C PHE A 54 6.08 -16.05 -7.34
N VAL A 55 6.35 -14.81 -7.74
CA VAL A 55 5.76 -13.63 -7.12
C VAL A 55 4.29 -13.57 -7.55
N SER A 56 3.39 -14.22 -6.80
CA SER A 56 1.97 -14.31 -7.19
C SER A 56 1.17 -13.02 -7.00
N SER A 57 1.77 -11.95 -6.49
CA SER A 57 1.23 -10.60 -6.59
C SER A 57 2.23 -9.75 -7.35
N ARG A 58 1.99 -9.51 -8.65
CA ARG A 58 2.67 -8.43 -9.35
C ARG A 58 2.33 -7.14 -8.58
N LYS A 59 3.23 -6.74 -7.69
CA LYS A 59 3.05 -5.53 -6.89
C LYS A 59 2.91 -4.38 -7.87
N THR A 60 1.77 -3.69 -7.79
CA THR A 60 1.57 -2.53 -8.64
C THR A 60 2.47 -1.40 -8.11
N GLN A 61 2.90 -0.50 -9.00
CA GLN A 61 3.61 0.72 -8.54
C GLN A 61 2.78 1.50 -7.49
N TYR A 62 1.45 1.40 -7.55
CA TYR A 62 0.53 2.05 -6.63
C TYR A 62 0.53 1.40 -5.25
N GLU A 63 0.62 0.07 -5.20
CA GLU A 63 0.80 -0.67 -3.95
C GLU A 63 2.13 -0.29 -3.26
N GLU A 64 3.20 -0.10 -4.03
CA GLU A 64 4.47 0.39 -3.49
C GLU A 64 4.34 1.80 -2.86
N TYR A 65 3.58 2.70 -3.49
CA TYR A 65 3.28 4.01 -2.89
C TYR A 65 2.50 3.91 -1.58
N ILE A 66 1.53 2.99 -1.49
CA ILE A 66 0.78 2.75 -0.25
C ILE A 66 1.70 2.21 0.84
N TYR A 67 2.56 1.24 0.53
CA TYR A 67 3.51 0.70 1.51
C TYR A 67 4.50 1.74 2.01
N ARG A 68 5.06 2.54 1.10
CA ARG A 68 5.98 3.62 1.48
C ARG A 68 5.31 4.64 2.40
N CYS A 69 4.06 5.00 2.11
CA CYS A 69 3.26 5.89 2.93
C CYS A 69 3.04 5.32 4.34
N GLU A 70 2.73 4.03 4.45
CA GLU A 70 2.54 3.35 5.74
C GLU A 70 3.85 3.24 6.54
N ASP A 71 4.97 2.93 5.88
CA ASP A 71 6.28 2.87 6.52
C ASP A 71 6.71 4.24 7.08
N GLU A 72 6.54 5.30 6.30
CA GLU A 72 6.82 6.68 6.73
C GLU A 72 5.96 7.07 7.94
N ARG A 73 4.67 6.72 7.92
CA ARG A 73 3.75 6.97 9.01
C ARG A 73 4.15 6.22 10.27
N PHE A 74 4.44 4.93 10.14
CA PHE A 74 4.88 4.09 11.22
C PHE A 74 6.16 4.64 11.88
N GLU A 75 7.17 5.01 11.09
CA GLU A 75 8.42 5.54 11.62
C GLU A 75 8.22 6.86 12.38
N LEU A 76 7.36 7.75 11.88
CA LEU A 76 7.04 8.99 12.58
C LEU A 76 6.29 8.72 13.89
N ASP A 77 5.30 7.85 13.88
CA ASP A 77 4.54 7.48 15.08
C ASP A 77 5.45 6.85 16.14
N VAL A 78 6.39 5.99 15.74
CA VAL A 78 7.42 5.42 16.65
C VAL A 78 8.28 6.52 17.26
N VAL A 79 8.72 7.51 16.49
CA VAL A 79 9.52 8.65 16.99
C VAL A 79 8.73 9.42 18.04
N VAL A 80 7.50 9.80 17.71
CA VAL A 80 6.64 10.64 18.54
C VAL A 80 6.25 9.92 19.84
N GLU A 81 5.80 8.67 19.77
CA GLU A 81 5.40 7.92 20.96
C GLU A 81 6.59 7.61 21.87
N THR A 82 7.76 7.30 21.29
CA THR A 82 8.99 7.08 22.08
C THR A 82 9.43 8.35 22.82
N ASN A 83 9.30 9.51 22.17
CA ASN A 83 9.60 10.81 22.78
C ASN A 83 8.61 11.14 23.91
N LEU A 84 7.31 11.00 23.66
CA LEU A 84 6.27 11.26 24.64
C LEU A 84 6.38 10.35 25.86
N ALA A 85 6.66 9.07 25.67
CA ALA A 85 6.91 8.13 26.76
C ALA A 85 8.12 8.57 27.61
N THR A 86 9.16 9.10 26.98
CA THR A 86 10.36 9.61 27.67
C THR A 86 10.08 10.88 28.45
N ILE A 87 9.28 11.80 27.88
CA ILE A 87 8.82 13.02 28.58
C ILE A 87 8.08 12.65 29.86
N ARG A 88 7.11 11.74 29.79
CA ARG A 88 6.32 11.32 30.96
C ARG A 88 7.18 10.75 32.08
N VAL A 89 8.18 9.93 31.73
CA VAL A 89 9.12 9.36 32.71
C VAL A 89 9.97 10.45 33.36
N LEU A 90 10.56 11.34 32.55
CA LEU A 90 11.42 12.40 33.09
C LEU A 90 10.64 13.46 33.88
N GLU A 91 9.37 13.72 33.55
CA GLU A 91 8.46 14.53 34.36
C GLU A 91 8.19 13.89 35.73
N ALA A 92 7.94 12.58 35.77
CA ALA A 92 7.75 11.85 37.01
C ALA A 92 9.02 11.89 37.87
N VAL A 93 10.19 11.71 37.27
CA VAL A 93 11.50 11.85 37.94
C VAL A 93 11.69 13.27 38.46
N GLN A 94 11.39 14.30 37.67
CA GLN A 94 11.52 15.69 38.09
C GLN A 94 10.58 16.01 39.28
N LYS A 95 9.33 15.54 39.23
CA LYS A 95 8.35 15.70 40.31
C LYS A 95 8.79 14.97 41.59
N LYS A 96 9.41 13.79 41.45
CA LYS A 96 10.00 13.04 42.57
C LYS A 96 11.14 13.85 43.21
N MET A 97 12.06 14.38 42.40
CA MET A 97 13.17 15.21 42.90
C MET A 97 12.69 16.49 43.59
N GLN A 98 11.62 17.12 43.10
CA GLN A 98 11.04 18.32 43.72
C GLN A 98 10.52 18.07 45.15
N ARG A 99 10.11 16.85 45.47
CA ARG A 99 9.62 16.44 46.80
C ARG A 99 10.74 16.03 47.77
N MET A 100 11.96 15.84 47.27
CA MET A 100 13.13 15.49 48.09
C MET A 100 13.71 16.73 48.78
N SER A 101 14.36 16.52 49.92
CA SER A 101 15.17 17.55 50.58
C SER A 101 16.40 17.93 49.73
N ALA A 102 17.05 19.05 50.05
CA ALA A 102 18.22 19.50 49.29
C ALA A 102 19.38 18.48 49.34
N GLU A 103 19.59 17.84 50.49
CA GLU A 103 20.64 16.84 50.71
C GLU A 103 20.34 15.53 49.96
N GLU A 104 19.11 15.05 50.04
CA GLU A 104 18.66 13.86 49.30
C GLU A 104 18.76 14.08 47.79
N ARG A 105 18.37 15.26 47.33
CA ARG A 105 18.40 15.63 45.92
C ARG A 105 19.83 15.63 45.37
N GLN A 106 20.83 16.07 46.14
CA GLN A 106 22.24 16.01 45.73
C GLN A 106 22.79 14.58 45.63
N ARG A 107 22.28 13.65 46.45
CA ARG A 107 22.68 12.23 46.45
C ARG A 107 21.87 11.38 45.47
N PHE A 108 20.76 11.89 44.94
CA PHE A 108 19.89 11.17 44.02
C PHE A 108 20.61 10.83 42.71
N ARG A 109 20.50 9.57 42.28
CA ARG A 109 21.09 9.03 41.05
C ARG A 109 20.04 8.21 40.31
N LEU A 110 20.15 8.16 38.99
CA LEU A 110 19.34 7.28 38.14
C LEU A 110 20.16 6.09 37.67
N ASP A 111 19.47 4.99 37.37
CA ASP A 111 20.04 3.81 36.71
C ASP A 111 19.87 3.89 35.18
N ASP A 112 20.14 2.80 34.48
CA ASP A 112 20.03 2.73 33.02
C ASP A 112 18.59 2.87 32.50
N THR A 113 17.58 2.69 33.35
CA THR A 113 16.16 2.88 33.00
C THR A 113 15.75 4.34 33.01
N LEU A 114 16.59 5.23 33.56
CA LEU A 114 16.33 6.66 33.68
C LEU A 114 14.99 6.96 34.40
N GLY A 115 14.56 6.07 35.29
CA GLY A 115 13.31 6.18 36.05
C GLY A 115 12.10 5.51 35.39
N GLY A 116 12.28 4.84 34.25
CA GLY A 116 11.26 4.04 33.58
C GLY A 116 11.29 2.56 33.96
N SER A 117 10.67 1.71 33.14
CA SER A 117 10.68 0.25 33.28
C SER A 117 11.60 -0.46 32.29
N SER A 118 12.18 0.27 31.33
CA SER A 118 13.06 -0.26 30.28
C SER A 118 14.21 0.71 30.03
N ALA A 119 15.42 0.18 29.82
CA ALA A 119 16.56 1.01 29.42
C ALA A 119 16.51 1.45 27.96
N VAL A 120 15.65 0.85 27.14
CA VAL A 120 15.69 1.02 25.67
C VAL A 120 14.94 2.27 25.22
N ILE A 121 13.72 2.48 25.71
CA ILE A 121 12.80 3.50 25.18
C ILE A 121 13.38 4.91 25.42
N GLN A 122 13.72 5.21 26.68
CA GLN A 122 14.22 6.52 27.08
C GLN A 122 15.57 6.82 26.43
N GLN A 123 16.48 5.85 26.40
CA GLN A 123 17.77 6.03 25.75
C GLN A 123 17.63 6.21 24.23
N ARG A 124 16.69 5.52 23.57
CA ARG A 124 16.43 5.69 22.13
C ARG A 124 15.93 7.11 21.81
N ALA A 125 15.02 7.66 22.61
CA ALA A 125 14.58 9.05 22.46
C ALA A 125 15.76 10.03 22.59
N ILE A 126 16.59 9.85 23.62
CA ILE A 126 17.76 10.72 23.86
C ILE A 126 18.78 10.60 22.71
N ARG A 127 19.08 9.38 22.26
CA ARG A 127 19.96 9.15 21.10
C ARG A 127 19.46 9.85 19.84
N ARG A 128 18.15 9.83 19.60
CA ARG A 128 17.55 10.49 18.43
C ARG A 128 17.72 12.02 18.44
N ILE A 129 17.68 12.65 19.62
CA ILE A 129 17.81 14.11 19.73
C ILE A 129 19.27 14.57 19.79
N TYR A 130 20.13 13.82 20.48
CA TYR A 130 21.49 14.24 20.80
C TYR A 130 22.57 13.57 19.93
N GLY A 131 22.23 12.58 19.11
CA GLY A 131 23.15 11.89 18.22
C GLY A 131 24.37 11.36 18.97
N ASP A 132 25.56 11.71 18.49
CA ASP A 132 26.84 11.25 19.05
C ASP A 132 27.06 11.66 20.51
N LYS A 133 26.47 12.78 20.95
CA LYS A 133 26.57 13.27 22.33
C LYS A 133 25.64 12.55 23.30
N SER A 134 24.80 11.65 22.83
CA SER A 134 23.77 11.01 23.64
C SER A 134 24.34 10.19 24.80
N ALA A 135 25.51 9.56 24.64
CA ALA A 135 26.18 8.84 25.72
C ALA A 135 26.49 9.75 26.91
N ASP A 136 27.08 10.92 26.65
CA ASP A 136 27.40 11.92 27.69
C ASP A 136 26.14 12.48 28.36
N ILE A 137 25.06 12.67 27.58
CA ILE A 137 23.78 13.13 28.12
C ILE A 137 23.14 12.08 29.03
N ILE A 138 23.18 10.80 28.64
CA ILE A 138 22.68 9.68 29.45
C ILE A 138 23.51 9.56 30.74
N GLU A 139 24.83 9.63 30.63
CA GLU A 139 25.75 9.66 31.77
C GLU A 139 25.43 10.82 32.73
N GLY A 140 25.18 12.01 32.18
CA GLY A 140 24.79 13.21 32.92
C GLY A 140 23.44 13.06 33.64
N LEU A 141 22.46 12.44 32.99
CA LEU A 141 21.15 12.12 33.60
C LEU A 141 21.31 11.14 34.77
N LYS A 142 22.21 10.16 34.67
CA LYS A 142 22.48 9.18 35.74
C LYS A 142 23.21 9.82 36.92
N LYS A 143 24.28 10.58 36.65
CA LYS A 143 25.18 11.14 37.66
C LYS A 143 24.61 12.39 38.33
N ASN A 144 24.03 13.32 37.57
CA ASN A 144 23.57 14.61 38.06
C ASN A 144 22.14 14.92 37.57
N PRO A 145 21.13 14.10 37.96
CA PRO A 145 19.76 14.22 37.46
C PRO A 145 19.14 15.59 37.75
N VAL A 146 19.51 16.22 38.87
CA VAL A 146 19.01 17.54 39.28
C VAL A 146 19.26 18.62 38.23
N VAL A 147 20.41 18.55 37.56
CA VAL A 147 20.83 19.51 36.53
C VAL A 147 20.42 19.02 35.15
N ALA A 148 20.66 17.74 34.85
CA ALA A 148 20.45 17.19 33.51
C ALA A 148 18.96 17.01 33.16
N VAL A 149 18.12 16.52 34.08
CA VAL A 149 16.71 16.22 33.80
C VAL A 149 15.94 17.46 33.33
N PRO A 150 16.00 18.64 34.00
CA PRO A 150 15.26 19.82 33.54
C PRO A 150 15.71 20.31 32.15
N LEU A 151 16.99 20.17 31.82
CA LEU A 151 17.54 20.59 30.53
C LEU A 151 17.10 19.65 29.40
N VAL A 152 17.26 18.35 29.61
CA VAL A 152 16.87 17.33 28.62
C VAL A 152 15.36 17.32 28.43
N LEU A 153 14.58 17.43 29.52
CA LEU A 153 13.12 17.47 29.45
C LEU A 153 12.64 18.68 28.64
N ARG A 154 13.22 19.87 28.85
CA ARG A 154 12.87 21.07 28.08
C ARG A 154 13.13 20.85 26.59
N ARG A 155 14.24 20.19 26.23
CA ARG A 155 14.57 19.89 24.83
C ARG A 155 13.64 18.84 24.23
N LEU A 156 13.31 17.77 24.96
CA LEU A 156 12.35 16.75 24.54
C LEU A 156 10.97 17.36 24.26
N LYS A 157 10.49 18.26 25.14
CA LYS A 157 9.21 18.97 24.95
C LYS A 157 9.23 19.90 23.74
N ALA A 158 10.32 20.63 23.51
CA ALA A 158 10.45 21.46 22.32
C ALA A 158 10.45 20.62 21.03
N LYS A 159 11.10 19.44 21.05
CA LYS A 159 11.06 18.49 19.93
C LYS A 159 9.71 17.80 19.75
N GLU A 160 8.97 17.53 20.83
CA GLU A 160 7.60 17.02 20.73
C GLU A 160 6.72 17.97 19.94
N GLU A 161 6.75 19.28 20.26
CA GLU A 161 5.95 20.27 19.55
C GLU A 161 6.34 20.37 18.07
N GLU A 162 7.64 20.41 17.78
CA GLU A 162 8.16 20.42 16.40
C GLU A 162 7.70 19.19 15.61
N TRP A 163 7.78 18.00 16.21
CA TRP A 163 7.39 16.76 15.55
C TRP A 163 5.88 16.60 15.42
N ARG A 164 5.09 17.09 16.37
CA ARG A 164 3.62 17.14 16.26
C ARG A 164 3.17 18.06 15.14
N GLU A 165 3.82 19.20 14.96
CA GLU A 165 3.52 20.10 13.84
C GLU A 165 3.91 19.48 12.48
N ALA A 166 5.08 18.83 12.42
CA ALA A 166 5.48 18.07 11.23
C ALA A 166 4.49 16.94 10.92
N GLN A 167 4.00 16.21 11.94
CA GLN A 167 3.01 15.14 11.79
C GLN A 167 1.72 15.63 11.14
N LYS A 168 1.24 16.84 11.45
CA LYS A 168 0.06 17.41 10.77
C LYS A 168 0.30 17.61 9.27
N SER A 169 1.48 18.11 8.91
CA SER A 169 1.87 18.33 7.52
C SER A 169 1.97 17.01 6.75
N PHE A 170 2.62 16.00 7.35
CA PHE A 170 2.71 14.66 6.76
C PHE A 170 1.35 13.97 6.64
N ASN A 171 0.48 14.07 7.64
CA ASN A 171 -0.87 13.49 7.59
C ASN A 171 -1.69 14.00 6.40
N LYS A 172 -1.52 15.27 6.01
CA LYS A 172 -2.16 15.81 4.81
C LYS A 172 -1.62 15.11 3.55
N ILE A 173 -0.30 15.03 3.41
CA ILE A 173 0.37 14.39 2.27
C ILE A 173 -0.05 12.92 2.18
N TRP A 174 0.03 12.18 3.28
CA TRP A 174 -0.33 10.76 3.33
C TRP A 174 -1.80 10.52 2.96
N ARG A 175 -2.72 11.38 3.41
CA ARG A 175 -4.12 11.31 2.99
C ARG A 175 -4.28 11.51 1.49
N GLU A 176 -3.64 12.54 0.93
CA GLU A 176 -3.69 12.82 -0.51
C GLU A 176 -3.09 11.68 -1.34
N GLN A 177 -1.97 11.10 -0.92
CA GLN A 177 -1.37 9.93 -1.59
C GLN A 177 -2.29 8.70 -1.49
N ASN A 178 -2.87 8.46 -0.31
CA ASN A 178 -3.76 7.33 -0.11
C ASN A 178 -5.02 7.45 -0.98
N GLU A 179 -5.70 8.60 -0.98
CA GLU A 179 -6.86 8.84 -1.85
C GLU A 179 -6.52 8.66 -3.33
N LYS A 180 -5.35 9.14 -3.77
CA LYS A 180 -4.91 9.04 -5.17
C LYS A 180 -4.60 7.62 -5.63
N TYR A 181 -4.08 6.77 -4.74
CA TYR A 181 -3.51 5.48 -5.13
C TYR A 181 -4.25 4.26 -4.59
N TYR A 182 -5.10 4.40 -3.57
CA TYR A 182 -5.75 3.27 -2.91
C TYR A 182 -6.56 2.41 -3.89
N LEU A 183 -7.44 3.00 -4.69
CA LEU A 183 -8.21 2.20 -5.67
C LEU A 183 -7.32 1.62 -6.78
N LYS A 184 -6.23 2.30 -7.13
CA LYS A 184 -5.29 1.85 -8.17
C LYS A 184 -4.37 0.75 -7.68
N SER A 185 -4.07 0.68 -6.39
CA SER A 185 -3.27 -0.39 -5.81
C SER A 185 -4.04 -1.72 -5.77
N LEU A 186 -5.37 -1.66 -5.73
CA LEU A 186 -6.26 -2.81 -5.82
C LEU A 186 -6.42 -3.36 -7.24
N ASP A 187 -6.08 -2.56 -8.27
CA ASP A 187 -6.20 -2.94 -9.67
C ASP A 187 -4.88 -3.48 -10.24
N HIS A 188 -4.71 -4.79 -10.20
CA HIS A 188 -3.54 -5.48 -10.73
C HIS A 188 -3.63 -5.77 -12.25
N GLN A 189 -4.80 -5.59 -12.87
CA GLN A 189 -5.03 -5.96 -14.27
C GLN A 189 -5.10 -4.74 -15.19
N GLY A 190 -5.83 -3.70 -14.78
CA GLY A 190 -6.15 -2.54 -15.61
C GLY A 190 -4.91 -1.75 -16.02
N ILE A 191 -3.85 -1.75 -15.21
CA ILE A 191 -2.55 -1.13 -15.57
C ILE A 191 -1.99 -1.70 -16.87
N THR A 192 -2.16 -3.01 -17.08
CA THR A 192 -1.62 -3.71 -18.25
C THR A 192 -2.59 -3.71 -19.43
N PHE A 193 -3.87 -3.43 -19.20
CA PHE A 193 -4.92 -3.51 -20.20
C PHE A 193 -4.60 -2.65 -21.43
N LYS A 194 -4.36 -1.34 -21.24
CA LYS A 194 -4.08 -0.43 -22.35
C LYS A 194 -2.80 -0.82 -23.14
N PRO A 195 -1.62 -1.06 -22.52
CA PRO A 195 -0.45 -1.52 -23.25
C PRO A 195 -0.65 -2.84 -24.01
N ASN A 196 -1.35 -3.79 -23.39
CA ASN A 196 -1.62 -5.10 -23.98
C ASN A 196 -2.57 -4.97 -25.17
N ASP A 197 -3.69 -4.28 -25.02
CA ASP A 197 -4.68 -4.07 -26.07
C ASP A 197 -4.07 -3.34 -27.27
N VAL A 198 -3.28 -2.29 -27.02
CA VAL A 198 -2.58 -1.58 -28.09
C VAL A 198 -1.58 -2.50 -28.81
N LYS A 199 -1.02 -3.50 -28.14
CA LYS A 199 -0.14 -4.48 -28.79
C LYS A 199 -0.95 -5.51 -29.59
N TYR A 200 -2.01 -6.06 -29.03
CA TYR A 200 -2.82 -7.13 -29.65
C TYR A 200 -3.69 -6.62 -30.80
N LEU A 201 -4.27 -5.42 -30.68
CA LEU A 201 -5.18 -4.84 -31.67
C LEU A 201 -4.47 -4.13 -32.82
N ARG A 202 -3.13 -4.15 -32.86
CA ARG A 202 -2.37 -3.61 -34.01
C ARG A 202 -2.56 -4.51 -35.23
N SER A 203 -2.68 -3.90 -36.40
CA SER A 203 -2.83 -4.61 -37.67
C SER A 203 -1.77 -5.69 -37.89
N LYS A 204 -0.50 -5.41 -37.57
CA LYS A 204 0.58 -6.40 -37.67
C LYS A 204 0.33 -7.63 -36.78
N SER A 205 -0.11 -7.42 -35.55
CA SER A 205 -0.38 -8.53 -34.61
C SER A 205 -1.54 -9.40 -35.11
N LEU A 206 -2.62 -8.76 -35.57
CA LEU A 206 -3.79 -9.45 -36.12
C LEU A 206 -3.45 -10.23 -37.40
N LEU A 207 -2.67 -9.61 -38.32
CA LEU A 207 -2.24 -10.29 -39.54
C LEU A 207 -1.32 -11.46 -39.24
N ASN A 208 -0.34 -11.29 -38.34
CA ASN A 208 0.55 -12.37 -37.92
C ASN A 208 -0.22 -13.55 -37.32
N GLU A 209 -1.30 -13.30 -36.57
CA GLU A 209 -2.14 -14.36 -36.01
C GLU A 209 -2.88 -15.14 -37.11
N ILE A 210 -3.44 -14.43 -38.09
CA ILE A 210 -4.08 -15.06 -39.26
C ILE A 210 -3.07 -15.85 -40.10
N GLU A 211 -1.89 -15.29 -40.35
CA GLU A 211 -0.80 -15.93 -41.09
C GLU A 211 -0.31 -17.20 -40.38
N ALA A 212 -0.17 -17.17 -39.06
CA ALA A 212 0.21 -18.34 -38.27
C ALA A 212 -0.83 -19.47 -38.38
N ILE A 213 -2.14 -19.14 -38.27
CA ILE A 213 -3.22 -20.13 -38.44
C ILE A 213 -3.22 -20.68 -39.87
N TYR A 214 -2.98 -19.84 -40.87
CA TYR A 214 -2.90 -20.27 -42.26
C TYR A 214 -1.75 -21.26 -42.49
N GLU A 215 -0.57 -20.97 -41.95
CA GLU A 215 0.60 -21.84 -42.05
C GLU A 215 0.38 -23.18 -41.35
N GLU A 216 -0.15 -23.16 -40.12
CA GLU A 216 -0.49 -24.38 -39.37
C GLU A 216 -1.49 -25.27 -40.13
N ARG A 217 -2.52 -24.67 -40.75
CA ARG A 217 -3.46 -25.42 -41.61
C ARG A 217 -2.77 -26.01 -42.83
N ARG A 218 -1.84 -25.28 -43.45
CA ARG A 218 -1.08 -25.78 -44.61
C ARG A 218 -0.22 -26.99 -44.25
N GLU A 219 0.51 -26.91 -43.15
CA GLU A 219 1.33 -28.01 -42.64
C GLU A 219 0.48 -29.27 -42.35
N GLN A 220 -0.67 -29.12 -41.69
CA GLN A 220 -1.58 -30.24 -41.40
C GLN A 220 -2.11 -30.95 -42.67
N ILE A 221 -2.31 -30.19 -43.77
CA ILE A 221 -2.72 -30.74 -45.06
C ILE A 221 -1.57 -31.53 -45.70
N GLU A 222 -0.34 -30.99 -45.65
CA GLU A 222 0.86 -31.65 -46.18
C GLU A 222 1.17 -32.97 -45.44
N GLU A 223 0.92 -33.01 -44.13
CA GLU A 223 1.11 -34.20 -43.30
C GLU A 223 -0.04 -35.23 -43.44
N GLY A 224 -1.12 -34.89 -44.13
CA GLY A 224 -2.27 -35.79 -44.36
C GLY A 224 -3.06 -36.13 -43.10
N VAL A 225 -2.98 -35.29 -42.06
CA VAL A 225 -3.51 -35.56 -40.72
C VAL A 225 -5.00 -35.19 -40.58
N ALA A 226 -5.58 -34.40 -41.49
CA ALA A 226 -6.99 -34.01 -41.43
C ALA A 226 -7.60 -33.64 -42.79
N ASP A 227 -8.94 -33.71 -42.90
CA ASP A 227 -9.70 -33.04 -43.97
C ASP A 227 -9.41 -31.53 -43.94
N VAL A 228 -9.23 -30.92 -45.11
CA VAL A 228 -8.89 -29.49 -45.28
C VAL A 228 -9.85 -28.62 -44.45
N PRO A 229 -9.36 -27.85 -43.45
CA PRO A 229 -10.21 -26.99 -42.64
C PRO A 229 -10.86 -25.91 -43.53
N SER A 230 -12.12 -26.12 -43.93
CA SER A 230 -12.90 -25.18 -44.73
C SER A 230 -13.62 -24.20 -43.82
N GLY A 231 -13.36 -22.90 -44.00
CA GLY A 231 -13.99 -21.84 -43.21
C GLY A 231 -13.02 -20.73 -42.78
N PRO A 232 -13.52 -19.73 -42.03
CA PRO A 232 -12.72 -18.60 -41.61
C PRO A 232 -11.51 -19.03 -40.75
N HIS A 233 -10.41 -18.29 -40.86
CA HIS A 233 -9.20 -18.51 -40.05
C HIS A 233 -9.45 -18.26 -38.57
N MET A 234 -10.30 -17.28 -38.25
CA MET A 234 -10.65 -16.92 -36.88
C MET A 234 -12.17 -16.92 -36.72
N THR A 235 -12.65 -17.52 -35.64
CA THR A 235 -14.07 -17.53 -35.27
C THR A 235 -14.19 -17.11 -33.81
N PHE A 236 -14.98 -16.06 -33.56
CA PHE A 236 -15.18 -15.52 -32.22
C PHE A 236 -16.61 -15.75 -31.76
N VAL A 237 -16.77 -16.30 -30.56
CA VAL A 237 -18.08 -16.52 -29.93
C VAL A 237 -18.27 -15.49 -28.83
N TYR A 238 -19.22 -14.57 -29.03
CA TYR A 238 -19.67 -13.64 -28.01
C TYR A 238 -20.73 -14.32 -27.15
N GLN A 239 -20.31 -14.84 -25.99
CA GLN A 239 -21.20 -15.56 -25.05
C GLN A 239 -22.29 -14.65 -24.50
N ASP A 240 -21.90 -13.44 -24.11
CA ASP A 240 -22.80 -12.38 -23.69
C ASP A 240 -22.76 -11.25 -24.70
N ARG A 241 -23.90 -10.98 -25.34
CA ARG A 241 -24.02 -9.92 -26.34
C ARG A 241 -24.44 -8.58 -25.74
N SER A 242 -24.96 -8.55 -24.50
CA SER A 242 -25.31 -7.27 -23.85
C SER A 242 -24.09 -6.42 -23.53
N ILE A 243 -22.90 -7.04 -23.48
CA ILE A 243 -21.63 -6.32 -23.31
C ILE A 243 -21.39 -5.27 -24.40
N LEU A 244 -21.96 -5.45 -25.60
CA LEU A 244 -21.87 -4.48 -26.68
C LEU A 244 -22.69 -3.21 -26.37
N ASP A 245 -23.86 -3.36 -25.74
CA ASP A 245 -24.67 -2.24 -25.27
C ASP A 245 -23.99 -1.51 -24.12
N ASP A 246 -23.40 -2.25 -23.17
CA ASP A 246 -22.65 -1.66 -22.06
C ASP A 246 -21.42 -0.88 -22.55
N ALA A 247 -20.64 -1.47 -23.46
CA ALA A 247 -19.51 -0.80 -24.09
C ALA A 247 -19.95 0.45 -24.87
N ALA A 248 -21.03 0.36 -25.64
CA ALA A 248 -21.61 1.48 -26.35
C ALA A 248 -22.03 2.61 -25.40
N ASN A 249 -22.71 2.28 -24.30
CA ASN A 249 -23.13 3.21 -23.26
C ASN A 249 -21.92 3.91 -22.63
N LEU A 250 -20.88 3.17 -22.28
CA LEU A 250 -19.65 3.72 -21.68
C LEU A 250 -18.91 4.65 -22.64
N ILE A 251 -18.77 4.26 -23.91
CA ILE A 251 -18.13 5.10 -24.94
C ILE A 251 -18.90 6.39 -25.13
N ILE A 252 -20.23 6.32 -25.29
CA ILE A 252 -21.08 7.51 -25.45
C ILE A 252 -21.02 8.40 -24.22
N HIS A 253 -21.09 7.82 -23.02
CA HIS A 253 -21.01 8.55 -21.76
C HIS A 253 -19.67 9.31 -21.61
N HIS A 254 -18.56 8.70 -22.03
CA HIS A 254 -17.25 9.34 -22.06
C HIS A 254 -17.18 10.47 -23.09
N VAL A 255 -17.61 10.19 -24.32
CA VAL A 255 -17.61 11.15 -25.45
C VAL A 255 -18.46 12.39 -25.13
N LYS A 256 -19.61 12.23 -24.47
CA LYS A 256 -20.45 13.36 -24.05
C LYS A 256 -19.70 14.36 -23.17
N ARG A 257 -18.83 13.89 -22.26
CA ARG A 257 -18.06 14.71 -21.30
C ARG A 257 -16.71 15.20 -21.83
N GLN A 258 -16.31 14.78 -23.02
CA GLN A 258 -15.10 15.29 -23.66
C GLN A 258 -15.35 16.69 -24.21
N THR A 259 -14.58 17.66 -23.73
CA THR A 259 -14.64 19.07 -24.18
C THR A 259 -13.92 19.28 -25.51
N GLY A 260 -12.96 18.42 -25.87
CA GLY A 260 -12.21 18.51 -27.13
C GLY A 260 -12.93 17.98 -28.37
N ILE A 261 -14.14 17.42 -28.23
CA ILE A 261 -14.94 16.89 -29.34
C ILE A 261 -16.14 17.81 -29.56
N ASN A 262 -16.34 18.30 -30.78
CA ASN A 262 -17.45 19.21 -31.10
C ASN A 262 -18.80 18.45 -31.17
N LYS A 263 -19.92 19.20 -31.22
CA LYS A 263 -21.28 18.63 -31.21
C LYS A 263 -21.55 17.70 -32.42
N GLU A 264 -21.10 18.08 -33.61
CA GLU A 264 -21.30 17.30 -34.84
C GLU A 264 -20.56 15.95 -34.78
N ASP A 265 -19.31 15.96 -34.31
CA ASP A 265 -18.51 14.75 -34.15
C ASP A 265 -19.08 13.85 -33.04
N LYS A 266 -19.60 14.41 -31.94
CA LYS A 266 -20.33 13.64 -30.92
C LYS A 266 -21.55 12.93 -31.52
N GLN A 267 -22.32 13.61 -32.39
CA GLN A 267 -23.46 13.00 -33.08
C GLN A 267 -23.03 11.89 -34.04
N LYS A 268 -21.99 12.10 -34.84
CA LYS A 268 -21.43 11.08 -35.74
C LYS A 268 -20.93 9.85 -34.97
N ILE A 269 -20.21 10.06 -33.86
CA ILE A 269 -19.75 8.97 -32.99
C ILE A 269 -20.95 8.19 -32.42
N LYS A 270 -21.98 8.89 -31.95
CA LYS A 270 -23.21 8.25 -31.42
C LYS A 270 -23.92 7.42 -32.49
N GLN A 271 -24.03 7.91 -33.72
CA GLN A 271 -24.59 7.16 -34.85
C GLN A 271 -23.75 5.92 -35.17
N LEU A 272 -22.42 6.07 -35.23
CA LEU A 272 -21.51 4.95 -35.48
C LEU A 272 -21.69 3.85 -34.42
N ILE A 273 -21.73 4.22 -33.14
CA ILE A 273 -21.82 3.28 -32.02
C ILE A 273 -23.21 2.66 -31.87
N ARG A 274 -24.30 3.41 -32.07
CA ARG A 274 -25.69 2.92 -31.86
C ARG A 274 -26.33 2.29 -33.08
N GLN A 275 -25.83 2.57 -34.28
CA GLN A 275 -26.46 2.12 -35.53
C GLN A 275 -25.52 1.22 -36.31
N PHE A 276 -24.36 1.74 -36.73
CA PHE A 276 -23.44 1.03 -37.61
C PHE A 276 -22.83 -0.23 -36.98
N ILE A 277 -22.34 -0.12 -35.74
CA ILE A 277 -21.75 -1.28 -35.05
C ILE A 277 -22.79 -2.38 -34.82
N PRO A 278 -24.00 -2.11 -34.29
CA PRO A 278 -25.05 -3.13 -34.21
C PRO A 278 -25.37 -3.79 -35.55
N ASP A 279 -25.47 -3.02 -36.63
CA ASP A 279 -25.71 -3.57 -37.98
C ASP A 279 -24.61 -4.56 -38.39
N LEU A 280 -23.34 -4.23 -38.12
CA LEU A 280 -22.18 -5.10 -38.41
C LEU A 280 -22.25 -6.44 -37.67
N PHE A 281 -22.77 -6.45 -36.44
CA PHE A 281 -22.93 -7.66 -35.62
C PHE A 281 -24.32 -8.30 -35.75
N CYS A 282 -25.17 -7.81 -36.65
CA CYS A 282 -26.56 -8.25 -36.83
C CYS A 282 -27.38 -8.16 -35.54
N LEU A 283 -27.24 -7.04 -34.82
CA LEU A 283 -27.95 -6.73 -33.58
C LEU A 283 -28.98 -5.62 -33.80
N PRO A 284 -30.01 -5.53 -32.92
CA PRO A 284 -30.93 -4.41 -32.93
C PRO A 284 -30.19 -3.08 -32.77
N ARG A 285 -30.55 -2.09 -33.58
CA ARG A 285 -30.05 -0.72 -33.47
C ARG A 285 -30.49 -0.12 -32.13
N GLY A 286 -29.57 0.58 -31.46
CA GLY A 286 -29.85 1.25 -30.21
C GLY A 286 -30.48 2.63 -30.40
N GLU A 287 -31.16 3.14 -29.38
CA GLU A 287 -31.84 4.43 -29.45
C GLU A 287 -30.86 5.60 -29.63
N LEU A 288 -31.23 6.52 -30.52
CA LEU A 288 -30.62 7.84 -30.65
C LEU A 288 -31.50 8.80 -29.83
N SER A 289 -31.40 8.83 -28.50
CA SER A 289 -32.19 9.82 -27.73
C SER A 289 -31.75 11.24 -28.12
N ASP A 290 -32.70 12.14 -28.38
CA ASP A 290 -32.46 13.52 -28.79
C ASP A 290 -32.16 14.48 -27.61
N ASP A 291 -31.82 13.96 -26.43
CA ASP A 291 -31.61 14.74 -25.19
C ASP A 291 -30.44 15.73 -25.22
N ASP A 292 -29.81 15.95 -26.38
CA ASP A 292 -28.73 16.91 -26.59
C ASP A 292 -29.27 18.27 -27.14
N MET A 293 -30.57 18.57 -26.94
CA MET A 293 -31.19 19.83 -27.36
C MET A 293 -31.41 20.89 -26.26
N ASP A 294 -31.59 20.58 -24.97
CA ASP A 294 -32.08 21.62 -24.01
C ASP A 294 -31.59 21.49 -22.55
N LYS A 295 -30.27 21.45 -22.25
CA LYS A 295 -29.77 21.55 -20.86
C LYS A 295 -28.41 22.25 -20.69
N ASP A 296 -28.11 23.27 -21.48
CA ASP A 296 -26.88 24.09 -21.28
C ASP A 296 -27.14 25.48 -20.66
N ASP A 297 -28.36 25.83 -20.24
CA ASP A 297 -28.69 27.22 -19.87
C ASP A 297 -29.03 27.51 -18.38
N ASP A 298 -28.89 26.59 -17.41
CA ASP A 298 -29.20 26.95 -16.00
C ASP A 298 -28.27 26.28 -14.96
N ILE A 299 -26.97 26.60 -15.00
CA ILE A 299 -26.14 26.57 -13.78
C ILE A 299 -25.42 27.92 -13.70
N GLU A 300 -26.20 28.99 -13.49
CA GLU A 300 -25.66 30.20 -12.91
C GLU A 300 -25.31 29.95 -11.44
N THR A 301 -24.13 30.42 -11.09
CA THR A 301 -23.47 30.37 -9.79
C THR A 301 -24.30 30.98 -8.67
N GLU A 302 -24.82 30.16 -7.74
CA GLU A 302 -25.12 30.61 -6.38
C GLU A 302 -23.80 30.71 -5.59
N ASP A 303 -23.05 31.79 -5.82
CA ASP A 303 -22.07 32.27 -4.84
C ASP A 303 -22.83 33.07 -3.77
N GLY A 304 -22.76 32.58 -2.53
CA GLY A 304 -23.44 33.17 -1.40
C GLY A 304 -22.85 34.52 -0.99
N GLU A 305 -23.58 35.59 -1.25
CA GLU A 305 -23.46 36.85 -0.50
C GLU A 305 -24.40 36.81 0.72
N SER A 306 -23.88 36.35 1.86
CA SER A 306 -24.49 36.65 3.16
C SER A 306 -24.16 38.10 3.54
N SER A 307 -24.96 39.04 3.04
CA SER A 307 -24.99 40.41 3.55
C SER A 307 -25.70 40.42 4.91
N ALA A 308 -24.92 40.65 5.95
CA ALA A 308 -25.40 40.90 7.31
C ALA A 308 -26.05 42.29 7.40
N VAL A 309 -27.36 42.35 7.65
CA VAL A 309 -27.99 43.49 8.34
C VAL A 309 -29.23 42.99 9.08
N HIS A 310 -29.25 43.03 10.41
CA HIS A 310 -30.21 43.82 11.20
C HIS A 310 -30.00 43.63 12.71
N SER A 311 -29.90 44.80 13.37
CA SER A 311 -30.30 45.13 14.75
C SER A 311 -29.46 44.63 15.93
#